data_AF-A0A820MYS6-F1
#
_entry.id   AF-A0A820MYS6-F1
#
_cell.length_a   1.000
_cell.length_b   1.000
_cell.length_c   1.000
_cell.angle_alpha   90.00
_cell.angle_beta   90.00
_cell.angle_gamma   90.00
#
_symmetry.space_group_name_H-M   'P 1'
#
loop_
_entity.id
_entity.type
_entity.pdbx_description
1 polymer ?
#
loop_
_entity_poly.entity_id
_entity_poly.type
_entity_poly.pdbx_seq_one_letter_code
_entity_poly.pdbx_strand_id
1 'polypeptide(L)'
;LEYFERACIGVPKRRGTGRKKPQVDHRLWNIHDRVVAIVPRPNNSVEDWHNAFADRVPISHPTIVKLGEKIRREQSKFEVDMTKILQRHGIKTKKACYRKSDERITRLANSFDPTQLDQV
;
A
#
# COMPACT_ATOMS: atom_id res chain seq x y z
N LEU A 1 -1.70 6.96 -4.20
CA LEU A 1 -0.56 7.89 -4.04
C LEU A 1 -0.79 8.85 -2.88
N GLU A 2 -2.01 9.40 -2.76
CA GLU A 2 -2.42 10.27 -1.66
C GLU A 2 -2.21 9.66 -0.26
N TYR A 3 -2.52 8.37 -0.06
CA TYR A 3 -2.21 7.66 1.18
C TYR A 3 -0.72 7.74 1.54
N PHE A 4 0.16 7.47 0.58
CA PHE A 4 1.61 7.53 0.80
C PHE A 4 2.05 8.98 1.11
N GLU A 5 1.55 9.97 0.37
CA GLU A 5 1.85 11.37 0.69
C GLU A 5 1.35 11.76 2.09
N ARG A 6 0.20 11.29 2.57
CA ARG A 6 -0.31 11.58 3.92
C ARG A 6 0.42 10.82 5.04
N ALA A 7 0.65 9.53 4.83
CA ALA A 7 1.19 8.65 5.85
C ALA A 7 2.70 8.78 6.00
N CYS A 8 3.42 9.03 4.89
CA CYS A 8 4.86 8.78 4.79
C CYS A 8 5.71 10.03 4.54
N ILE A 9 5.25 10.96 3.70
CA ILE A 9 6.07 12.12 3.26
C ILE A 9 5.55 13.46 3.78
N GLY A 10 4.24 13.56 4.00
CA GLY A 10 3.57 14.82 4.26
C GLY A 10 2.89 15.39 3.02
N VAL A 11 1.70 15.96 3.22
CA VAL A 11 0.93 16.59 2.14
C VAL A 11 1.54 17.96 1.81
N PRO A 12 1.76 18.30 0.52
CA PRO A 12 2.16 19.65 0.12
C PRO A 12 1.21 20.70 0.71
N LYS A 13 1.76 21.79 1.25
CA LYS A 13 0.92 22.89 1.74
C LYS A 13 0.18 23.54 0.57
N ARG A 14 -1.09 23.93 0.79
CA ARG A 14 -1.90 24.65 -0.22
C ARG A 14 -1.43 26.11 -0.41
N ARG A 15 -0.76 26.69 0.57
CA ARG A 15 -0.17 28.04 0.56
C ARG A 15 1.17 28.01 1.31
N GLY A 16 2.19 28.67 0.77
CA GLY A 16 3.56 28.69 1.31
C GLY A 16 4.45 27.53 0.81
N THR A 17 5.73 27.58 1.15
CA THR A 17 6.72 26.54 0.88
C THR A 17 6.72 25.45 1.97
N GLY A 18 6.99 24.20 1.59
CA GLY A 18 7.12 23.07 2.51
C GLY A 18 5.93 22.10 2.53
N ARG A 19 6.03 21.08 3.38
CA ARG A 19 5.05 19.99 3.53
C ARG A 19 4.49 19.95 4.94
N LYS A 20 3.24 19.52 5.09
CA LYS A 20 2.67 19.20 6.42
C LYS A 20 3.36 17.96 6.97
N LYS A 21 3.55 17.87 8.29
CA LYS A 21 4.09 16.68 8.93
C LYS A 21 3.26 15.43 8.56
N PRO A 22 3.89 14.30 8.16
CA PRO A 22 3.17 13.06 7.91
C PRO A 22 2.53 12.49 9.18
N GLN A 23 1.59 11.56 8.98
CA GLN A 23 0.93 10.87 10.09
C GLN A 23 1.88 9.92 10.85
N VAL A 24 2.85 9.34 10.15
CA VAL A 24 3.88 8.47 10.73
C VAL A 24 5.22 9.20 10.70
N ASP A 25 5.98 9.12 11.79
CA ASP A 25 7.32 9.72 11.85
C ASP A 25 8.25 9.07 10.81
N HIS A 26 9.08 9.90 10.15
CA HIS A 26 10.08 9.43 9.18
C HIS A 26 11.11 8.49 9.81
N ARG A 27 11.31 8.53 11.13
CA ARG A 27 12.17 7.56 11.84
C ARG A 27 11.58 6.16 11.93
N LEU A 28 10.25 6.04 11.82
CA LEU A 28 9.51 4.77 11.81
C LEU A 28 9.27 4.27 10.38
N TRP A 29 9.96 4.88 9.42
CA TRP A 29 9.67 4.75 8.00
C TRP A 29 10.32 3.51 7.39
N ASN A 30 9.76 2.34 7.70
CA ASN A 30 10.18 1.08 7.08
C ASN A 30 9.96 1.03 5.55
N ILE A 31 9.25 2.02 4.98
CA ILE A 31 8.99 2.14 3.54
C ILE A 31 10.15 2.84 2.83
N HIS A 32 10.88 3.75 3.47
CA HIS A 32 12.01 4.45 2.85
C HIS A 32 13.08 3.48 2.36
N ASP A 33 13.61 2.67 3.27
CA ASP A 33 14.69 1.73 2.99
C ASP A 33 14.27 0.70 1.93
N ARG A 34 12.97 0.36 1.89
CA ARG A 34 12.40 -0.55 0.89
C ARG A 34 12.24 0.09 -0.48
N VAL A 35 11.86 1.37 -0.54
CA VAL A 35 11.78 2.14 -1.78
C VAL A 35 13.17 2.34 -2.37
N VAL A 36 14.17 2.63 -1.53
CA VAL A 36 15.59 2.71 -1.93
C VAL A 36 16.09 1.35 -2.41
N ALA A 37 15.71 0.25 -1.74
CA ALA A 37 16.07 -1.10 -2.15
C ALA A 37 15.29 -1.62 -3.39
N ILE A 38 14.44 -0.80 -4.03
CA ILE A 38 13.60 -1.17 -5.19
C ILE A 38 12.75 -2.43 -4.88
N VAL A 39 12.43 -2.64 -3.60
CA VAL A 39 11.57 -3.74 -3.16
C VAL A 39 10.12 -3.30 -3.39
N PRO A 40 9.23 -4.20 -3.85
CA PRO A 40 7.81 -3.89 -3.94
C PRO A 40 7.31 -3.30 -2.61
N ARG A 41 6.56 -2.19 -2.71
CA ARG A 41 5.94 -1.55 -1.54
C ARG A 41 5.22 -2.62 -0.72
N PRO A 42 5.51 -2.76 0.58
CA PRO A 42 4.48 -3.25 1.46
C PRO A 42 3.47 -2.10 1.52
N ASN A 43 2.41 -2.16 0.71
CA ASN A 43 1.17 -2.06 1.46
C ASN A 43 1.27 -3.23 2.45
N ASN A 44 1.13 -2.96 3.75
CA ASN A 44 1.08 -4.02 4.74
C ASN A 44 0.23 -5.15 4.14
N SER A 45 0.76 -6.35 3.92
CA SER A 45 0.04 -7.37 3.16
C SER A 45 -1.33 -7.67 3.79
N VAL A 46 -1.45 -7.39 5.09
CA VAL A 46 -2.71 -7.37 5.84
C VAL A 46 -3.65 -6.23 5.43
N GLU A 47 -3.18 -5.00 5.24
CA GLU A 47 -4.01 -3.87 4.74
C GLU A 47 -4.44 -4.09 3.29
N ASP A 48 -3.54 -4.59 2.43
CA ASP A 48 -3.86 -4.98 1.04
C ASP A 48 -4.94 -6.07 1.04
N TRP A 49 -4.77 -7.08 1.90
CA TRP A 49 -5.73 -8.15 2.07
C TRP A 49 -7.06 -7.62 2.63
N HIS A 50 -7.05 -6.78 3.66
CA HIS A 50 -8.25 -6.16 4.22
C HIS A 50 -8.99 -5.29 3.20
N ASN A 51 -8.29 -4.46 2.42
CA ASN A 51 -8.92 -3.65 1.37
C ASN A 51 -9.55 -4.55 0.29
N ALA A 52 -8.79 -5.54 -0.19
CA ALA A 52 -9.31 -6.48 -1.18
C ALA A 52 -10.46 -7.34 -0.62
N PHE A 53 -10.46 -7.65 0.67
CA PHE A 53 -11.51 -8.37 1.36
C PHE A 53 -12.77 -7.51 1.49
N ALA A 54 -12.63 -6.25 1.91
CA ALA A 54 -13.73 -5.29 2.01
C ALA A 54 -14.43 -5.08 0.66
N ASP A 55 -13.67 -4.96 -0.44
CA ASP A 55 -14.24 -4.87 -1.79
C ASP A 55 -15.06 -6.13 -2.18
N ARG A 56 -14.66 -7.31 -1.70
CA ARG A 56 -15.31 -8.60 -2.02
C ARG A 56 -16.46 -8.95 -1.07
N VAL A 57 -16.48 -8.31 0.09
CA VAL A 57 -17.55 -8.39 1.10
C VAL A 57 -18.20 -7.02 1.24
N PRO A 58 -19.02 -6.58 0.26
CA PRO A 58 -19.71 -5.29 0.29
C PRO A 58 -20.91 -5.34 1.24
N ILE A 59 -20.71 -5.81 2.47
CA ILE A 59 -21.74 -5.93 3.51
C ILE A 59 -21.14 -5.29 4.77
N SER A 60 -21.68 -4.15 5.22
CA SER A 60 -21.18 -3.49 6.43
C SER A 60 -21.35 -4.33 7.70
N HIS A 61 -22.44 -5.12 7.77
CA HIS A 61 -22.78 -5.91 8.95
C HIS A 61 -23.25 -7.32 8.54
N PRO A 62 -22.34 -8.21 8.10
CA PRO A 62 -22.71 -9.56 7.74
C PRO A 62 -23.06 -10.36 9.00
N THR A 63 -24.06 -11.23 8.89
CA THR A 63 -24.29 -12.27 9.90
C THR A 63 -23.11 -13.24 9.91
N ILE A 64 -22.87 -13.92 11.04
CA ILE A 64 -21.73 -14.87 11.19
C ILE A 64 -21.71 -15.91 10.06
N VAL A 65 -22.88 -16.40 9.65
CA VAL A 65 -23.01 -17.36 8.55
C VAL A 65 -22.51 -16.77 7.23
N LYS A 66 -22.97 -15.56 6.87
CA LYS A 66 -22.55 -14.88 5.63
C LYS A 66 -21.07 -14.54 5.65
N LEU A 67 -20.54 -14.14 6.81
CA LEU A 67 -19.12 -13.89 6.99
C LEU A 67 -18.30 -15.17 6.77
N GLY A 68 -18.71 -16.28 7.40
CA GLY A 68 -18.06 -17.59 7.24
C GLY A 68 -18.03 -18.06 5.78
N GLU A 69 -19.13 -17.89 5.04
CA GLU A 69 -19.16 -18.19 3.61
C GLU A 69 -18.17 -17.35 2.80
N LYS A 70 -18.05 -16.06 3.10
CA LYS A 70 -17.12 -15.15 2.42
C LYS A 70 -15.67 -15.49 2.72
N ILE A 71 -15.35 -15.78 3.98
CA ILE A 71 -14.01 -16.23 4.39
C ILE A 71 -13.65 -17.53 3.65
N ARG A 72 -14.55 -18.50 3.59
CA ARG A 72 -14.31 -19.77 2.87
C ARG A 72 -14.01 -19.55 1.38
N ARG A 73 -14.76 -18.66 0.71
CA ARG A 73 -14.51 -18.33 -0.71
C ARG A 73 -13.15 -17.67 -0.92
N GLU A 74 -12.74 -16.80 0.00
CA GLU A 74 -11.43 -16.16 -0.03
C GLU A 74 -10.29 -17.17 0.16
N GLN A 75 -10.45 -18.09 1.11
CA GLN A 75 -9.50 -19.18 1.33
C GLN A 75 -9.33 -20.05 0.08
N SER A 76 -10.43 -20.52 -0.53
CA SER A 76 -10.36 -21.33 -1.75
C SER A 76 -9.67 -20.60 -2.91
N LYS A 77 -9.88 -19.29 -3.03
CA LYS A 77 -9.19 -18.48 -4.05
C LYS A 77 -7.69 -18.36 -3.78
N PHE A 78 -7.30 -18.17 -2.53
CA PHE A 78 -5.90 -18.11 -2.12
C PHE A 78 -5.16 -19.42 -2.45
N GLU A 79 -5.77 -20.57 -2.17
CA GLU A 79 -5.22 -21.89 -2.49
C GLU A 79 -5.00 -22.10 -4.00
N VAL A 80 -5.96 -21.67 -4.81
CA VAL A 80 -5.84 -21.71 -6.28
C VAL A 80 -4.69 -20.82 -6.76
N ASP A 81 -4.57 -19.60 -6.23
CA ASP A 81 -3.50 -18.68 -6.61
C ASP A 81 -2.12 -19.18 -6.14
N MET A 82 -2.02 -19.76 -4.94
CA MET A 82 -0.82 -20.47 -4.47
C MET A 82 -0.42 -21.61 -5.41
N THR A 83 -1.38 -22.44 -5.81
CA THR A 83 -1.12 -23.58 -6.71
C THR A 83 -0.55 -23.11 -8.04
N LYS A 84 -1.07 -22.01 -8.60
CA LYS A 84 -0.53 -21.41 -9.84
C LYS A 84 0.91 -20.93 -9.66
N ILE A 85 1.22 -20.27 -8.53
CA ILE A 85 2.57 -19.80 -8.21
C ILE A 85 3.53 -21.00 -8.11
N LEU A 86 3.14 -22.06 -7.40
CA LEU A 86 3.94 -23.28 -7.24
C LEU A 86 4.21 -23.98 -8.58
N GLN A 87 3.20 -24.01 -9.46
CA GLN A 87 3.31 -24.57 -10.81
C GLN A 87 4.10 -23.69 -11.79
N ARG A 88 4.68 -22.57 -11.33
CA ARG A 88 5.35 -21.55 -12.16
C ARG A 88 4.48 -21.05 -13.33
N HIS A 89 3.16 -21.16 -13.21
CA HIS A 89 2.26 -20.46 -14.12
C HIS A 89 2.51 -18.97 -13.96
N GLY A 90 2.69 -18.27 -15.10
CA GLY A 90 3.19 -16.90 -15.15
C GLY A 90 2.50 -15.99 -14.14
N ILE A 91 3.29 -15.37 -13.26
CA ILE A 91 2.80 -14.36 -12.33
C ILE A 91 2.26 -13.20 -13.17
N LYS A 92 1.01 -12.81 -12.92
CA LYS A 92 0.42 -11.65 -13.60
C LYS A 92 1.30 -10.44 -13.35
N THR A 93 1.74 -9.80 -14.43
CA THR A 93 2.55 -8.59 -14.34
C THR A 93 1.73 -7.47 -13.71
N LYS A 94 2.40 -6.63 -12.91
CA LYS A 94 1.77 -5.43 -12.33
C LYS A 94 1.20 -4.56 -13.45
N LYS A 95 -0.03 -4.07 -13.28
CA LYS A 95 -0.64 -3.11 -14.22
C LYS A 95 0.25 -1.87 -14.34
N ALA A 96 0.29 -1.27 -15.54
CA ALA A 96 1.12 -0.10 -15.83
C ALA A 96 0.84 1.09 -14.89
N CYS A 97 -0.39 1.29 -14.43
CA CYS A 97 -0.74 2.35 -13.48
C CYS A 97 -0.03 2.20 -12.12
N TYR A 98 0.17 0.96 -11.66
CA TYR A 98 0.88 0.69 -10.40
C TYR A 98 2.38 0.89 -10.56
N ARG A 99 2.95 0.51 -11.72
CA ARG A 99 4.35 0.79 -12.04
C ARG A 99 4.64 2.29 -12.07
N LYS A 100 3.81 3.09 -12.74
CA LYS A 100 3.90 4.56 -12.74
C LYS A 100 3.82 5.16 -11.33
N SER A 101 2.98 4.56 -10.47
CA SER A 101 2.87 4.99 -9.07
C SER A 101 4.13 4.65 -8.28
N ASP A 102 4.68 3.45 -8.45
CA ASP A 102 5.94 3.02 -7.83
C ASP A 102 7.09 3.96 -8.25
N GLU A 103 7.23 4.25 -9.55
CA GLU A 103 8.24 5.19 -10.08
C GLU A 103 8.11 6.61 -9.50
N ARG A 104 6.89 7.12 -9.31
CA ARG A 104 6.67 8.43 -8.70
C ARG A 104 7.04 8.42 -7.22
N ILE A 105 6.75 7.34 -6.52
CA ILE A 105 7.11 7.16 -5.10
C ILE A 105 8.62 7.10 -4.93
N THR A 106 9.33 6.36 -5.78
CA THR A 106 10.80 6.32 -5.77
C THR A 106 11.39 7.72 -5.99
N ARG A 107 10.86 8.48 -6.95
CA ARG A 107 11.28 9.88 -7.15
C ARG A 107 11.05 10.75 -5.92
N LEU A 108 9.88 10.64 -5.30
CA LEU A 108 9.53 11.42 -4.10
C LEU A 108 10.38 11.05 -2.88
N ALA A 109 10.69 9.77 -2.71
CA ALA A 109 11.58 9.30 -1.65
C ALA A 109 13.02 9.80 -1.87
N ASN A 110 13.53 9.71 -3.11
CA ASN A 110 14.87 10.20 -3.44
C ASN A 110 15.00 11.73 -3.39
N SER A 111 13.92 12.46 -3.66
CA SER A 111 13.87 13.93 -3.55
C SER A 111 13.50 14.41 -2.15
N PHE A 112 13.38 13.51 -1.17
CA PHE A 112 13.00 13.89 0.19
C PHE A 112 14.19 14.54 0.89
N ASP A 113 14.00 15.80 1.28
CA ASP A 113 14.95 16.54 2.10
C ASP A 113 14.36 16.72 3.51
N PRO A 114 14.96 16.13 4.56
CA PRO A 114 14.50 16.25 5.94
C PRO A 114 14.40 17.70 6.43
N THR A 115 15.14 18.64 5.82
CA THR A 115 15.14 20.06 6.20
C THR A 115 13.89 20.82 5.72
N GLN A 116 13.07 20.23 4.85
CA GLN A 116 11.81 20.83 4.36
C GLN A 116 10.59 20.58 5.26
N LEU A 117 10.78 19.91 6.39
CA LEU A 117 9.77 19.75 7.42
C LEU A 117 9.82 20.97 8.34
N ASP A 118 8.68 21.61 8.57
CA ASP A 118 8.60 22.68 9.58
C ASP A 118 9.14 22.14 10.91
N GLN A 119 10.19 22.78 11.41
CA GLN A 119 10.44 22.81 12.85
C GLN A 119 9.33 23.67 13.44
N VAL A 120 8.58 23.08 14.38
CA VAL A 120 7.61 23.80 15.22
C VAL A 120 8.30 24.98 15.88
#